data_AF-A0A0B8P710-F1
#
_entry.id   AF-A0A0B8P710-F1
#
_cell.length_a   1.000
_cell.length_b   1.000
_cell.length_c   1.000
_cell.angle_alpha   90.00
_cell.angle_beta   90.00
_cell.angle_gamma   90.00
#
_symmetry.space_group_name_H-M   'P 1'
#
loop_
_entity.id
_entity.type
_entity.pdbx_description
1 polymer ?
#
loop_
_entity_poly.entity_id
_entity_poly.type
_entity_poly.pdbx_seq_one_letter_code
_entity_poly.pdbx_strand_id
1 'polypeptide(L)'
;MICPNKSDCPAQTENTLIHFFKTLGNNDGFGPKVIEKLSNYGIRHIHEIYGLKKHHFTGYGFGDKTSKNLFDQLQASREIEVEDWRFLSAFGVSRLGGGNCERLLEHYSLTELFDLSPEDIAKLDGFAMLSAEAIVEGLTSIKDEFFKVYALDFNLSITPRTSDEDELSSPIAGAVIVFTGTMVQGSRSDMEKQAKSLGAKVGKSVTGKTTYLVAGARVGETKINGAKDKGVKVLSEAEYLELIQE
;
A
#
# COMPACT_ATOMS: atom_id res chain seq x y z
N MET A 1 -0.28 -8.23 -23.96
CA MET A 1 0.19 -7.04 -24.70
C MET A 1 -0.42 -5.81 -24.06
N ILE A 2 0.38 -4.80 -23.73
CA ILE A 2 -0.08 -3.51 -23.18
C ILE A 2 -0.04 -2.50 -24.33
N CYS A 3 -1.07 -1.65 -24.44
CA CYS A 3 -1.06 -0.57 -25.43
C CYS A 3 0.06 0.44 -25.08
N PRO A 4 0.91 0.87 -26.03
CA PRO A 4 1.98 1.82 -25.73
C PRO A 4 1.49 3.26 -25.57
N ASN A 5 0.27 3.58 -26.00
CA ASN A 5 -0.29 4.93 -25.94
C ASN A 5 -0.80 5.27 -24.53
N LYS A 6 0.11 5.72 -23.67
CA LYS A 6 -0.16 6.03 -22.26
C LYS A 6 -1.04 7.27 -22.04
N SER A 7 -1.01 8.25 -22.95
CA SER A 7 -1.68 9.56 -22.76
C SER A 7 -3.12 9.58 -23.27
N ASP A 8 -3.42 8.90 -24.39
CA ASP A 8 -4.69 9.10 -25.11
C ASP A 8 -5.49 7.81 -25.32
N CYS A 9 -5.14 6.72 -24.62
CA CYS A 9 -5.90 5.47 -24.70
C CYS A 9 -7.00 5.44 -23.62
N PRO A 10 -8.30 5.48 -24.00
CA PRO A 10 -9.40 5.45 -23.02
C PRO A 10 -9.35 4.24 -22.10
N ALA A 11 -9.00 3.07 -22.65
CA ALA A 11 -8.88 1.84 -21.88
C ALA A 11 -7.72 1.89 -20.87
N GLN A 12 -6.63 2.63 -21.15
CA GLN A 12 -5.57 2.82 -20.16
C GLN A 12 -6.03 3.78 -19.06
N THR A 13 -6.70 4.87 -19.42
CA THR A 13 -7.27 5.79 -18.44
C THR A 13 -8.23 5.08 -17.49
N GLU A 14 -9.18 4.31 -18.02
CA GLU A 14 -10.12 3.52 -17.20
C GLU A 14 -9.38 2.53 -16.29
N ASN A 15 -8.38 1.81 -16.82
CA ASN A 15 -7.60 0.88 -16.01
C ASN A 15 -6.80 1.58 -14.91
N THR A 16 -6.27 2.78 -15.15
CA THR A 16 -5.59 3.59 -14.12
C THR A 16 -6.56 3.97 -13.00
N LEU A 17 -7.76 4.43 -13.36
CA LEU A 17 -8.79 4.78 -12.36
C LEU A 17 -9.23 3.54 -11.56
N ILE A 18 -9.50 2.41 -12.22
CA ILE A 18 -9.85 1.14 -11.56
C ILE A 18 -8.70 0.69 -10.64
N HIS A 19 -7.46 0.78 -11.12
CA HIS A 19 -6.29 0.40 -10.34
C HIS A 19 -6.17 1.24 -9.07
N PHE A 20 -6.39 2.55 -9.14
CA PHE A 20 -6.34 3.42 -7.97
C PHE A 20 -7.29 2.97 -6.87
N PHE A 21 -8.59 2.83 -7.16
CA PHE A 21 -9.57 2.44 -6.14
C PHE A 21 -9.35 1.01 -5.64
N LYS A 22 -8.94 0.09 -6.53
CA LYS A 22 -8.64 -1.29 -6.13
C LYS A 22 -7.42 -1.37 -5.22
N THR A 23 -6.35 -0.65 -5.54
CA THR A 23 -5.09 -0.69 -4.79
C THR A 23 -5.22 0.05 -3.46
N LEU A 24 -5.81 1.25 -3.47
CA LEU A 24 -6.10 2.00 -2.24
C LEU A 24 -7.09 1.24 -1.36
N GLY A 25 -8.09 0.59 -1.98
CA GLY A 25 -8.98 -0.42 -1.39
C GLY A 25 -9.62 -0.05 -0.06
N ASN A 26 -9.89 1.24 0.14
CA ASN A 26 -10.71 1.79 1.20
C ASN A 26 -12.06 2.33 0.66
N ASN A 27 -12.38 2.00 -0.60
CA ASN A 27 -13.59 2.40 -1.29
C ASN A 27 -14.01 1.34 -2.33
N ASP A 28 -15.16 0.70 -2.09
CA ASP A 28 -15.68 -0.38 -2.96
C ASP A 28 -16.63 0.10 -4.07
N GLY A 29 -17.00 1.39 -4.08
CA GLY A 29 -18.00 1.93 -4.99
C GLY A 29 -17.53 2.08 -6.43
N PHE A 30 -16.23 2.23 -6.64
CA PHE A 30 -15.63 2.64 -7.91
C PHE A 30 -15.03 1.46 -8.68
N GLY A 31 -15.83 0.41 -8.84
CA GLY A 31 -15.50 -0.74 -9.70
C GLY A 31 -15.62 -0.44 -11.20
N PRO A 32 -15.29 -1.43 -12.08
CA PRO A 32 -15.17 -1.22 -13.52
C PRO A 32 -16.38 -0.55 -14.19
N LYS A 33 -17.61 -0.98 -13.86
CA LYS A 33 -18.85 -0.39 -14.44
C LYS A 33 -19.09 1.06 -14.04
N VAL A 34 -18.69 1.44 -12.83
CA VAL A 34 -18.83 2.83 -12.36
C VAL A 34 -17.79 3.69 -13.06
N ILE A 35 -16.54 3.21 -13.13
CA ILE A 35 -15.46 3.92 -13.84
C ILE A 35 -15.76 4.07 -15.34
N GLU A 36 -16.17 3.01 -16.04
CA GLU A 36 -16.58 3.05 -17.45
C GLU A 36 -17.65 4.14 -17.66
N LYS A 37 -18.65 4.17 -16.79
CA LYS A 37 -19.72 5.15 -16.87
C LYS A 37 -19.22 6.57 -16.63
N LEU A 38 -18.36 6.81 -15.64
CA LEU A 38 -17.76 8.13 -15.42
C LEU A 38 -16.89 8.56 -16.61
N SER A 39 -16.16 7.62 -17.22
CA SER A 39 -15.33 7.90 -18.39
C SER A 39 -16.15 8.29 -19.63
N ASN A 40 -17.33 7.69 -19.80
CA ASN A 40 -18.29 8.11 -20.83
C ASN A 40 -18.80 9.55 -20.64
N TYR A 41 -18.70 10.10 -19.43
CA TYR A 41 -18.98 11.51 -19.14
C TYR A 41 -17.73 12.40 -19.12
N GLY A 42 -16.60 11.90 -19.61
CA GLY A 42 -15.38 12.67 -19.78
C GLY A 42 -14.45 12.69 -18.57
N ILE A 43 -14.73 11.92 -17.52
CA ILE A 43 -13.83 11.81 -16.36
C ILE A 43 -12.59 10.98 -16.76
N ARG A 44 -11.41 11.53 -16.52
CA ARG A 44 -10.11 10.94 -16.89
C ARG A 44 -9.15 10.81 -15.71
N HIS A 45 -9.35 11.58 -14.65
CA HIS A 45 -8.40 11.70 -13.54
C HIS A 45 -9.05 11.39 -12.18
N ILE A 46 -8.23 11.05 -11.20
CA ILE A 46 -8.66 10.65 -9.86
C ILE A 46 -9.23 11.86 -9.12
N HIS A 47 -8.53 13.00 -9.17
CA HIS A 47 -8.99 14.25 -8.53
C HIS A 47 -10.36 14.71 -9.05
N GLU A 48 -10.68 14.45 -10.33
CA GLU A 48 -11.99 14.78 -10.92
C GLU A 48 -13.11 13.95 -10.27
N ILE A 49 -12.86 12.66 -10.00
CA ILE A 49 -13.81 11.78 -9.31
C ILE A 49 -14.09 12.30 -7.90
N TYR A 50 -13.05 12.65 -7.15
CA TYR A 50 -13.20 13.23 -5.81
C TYR A 50 -13.85 14.63 -5.82
N GLY A 51 -13.80 15.35 -6.95
CA GLY A 51 -14.51 16.60 -7.16
C GLY A 51 -16.01 16.44 -7.44
N LEU A 52 -16.52 15.22 -7.64
CA LEU A 52 -17.92 14.99 -7.96
C LEU A 52 -18.84 15.22 -6.75
N LYS A 53 -19.91 16.00 -6.97
CA LYS A 53 -21.02 16.17 -6.03
C LYS A 53 -22.09 15.11 -6.32
N LYS A 54 -22.92 14.82 -5.31
CA LYS A 54 -24.07 13.88 -5.43
C LYS A 54 -24.90 14.08 -6.71
N HIS A 55 -25.17 15.33 -7.08
CA HIS A 55 -26.02 15.64 -8.25
C HIS A 55 -25.35 15.33 -9.60
N HIS A 56 -24.01 15.28 -9.66
CA HIS A 56 -23.32 14.83 -10.88
C HIS A 56 -23.63 13.35 -11.13
N PHE A 57 -23.54 12.50 -10.10
CA PHE A 57 -23.87 11.07 -10.24
C PHE A 57 -25.32 10.86 -10.69
N THR A 58 -26.29 11.59 -10.13
CA THR A 58 -27.69 11.51 -10.62
C THR A 58 -27.81 11.98 -12.07
N GLY A 59 -27.11 13.07 -12.44
CA GLY A 59 -27.06 13.57 -13.82
C GLY A 59 -26.43 12.59 -14.80
N TYR A 60 -25.51 11.74 -14.34
CA TYR A 60 -24.94 10.63 -15.12
C TYR A 60 -25.89 9.43 -15.20
N GLY A 61 -27.08 9.48 -14.60
CA GLY A 61 -28.06 8.41 -14.62
C GLY A 61 -27.80 7.30 -13.60
N PHE A 62 -27.09 7.57 -12.51
CA PHE A 62 -27.11 6.70 -11.33
C PHE A 62 -28.39 6.97 -10.51
N GLY A 63 -29.03 5.92 -9.99
CA GLY A 63 -30.20 6.08 -9.13
C GLY A 63 -29.85 6.79 -7.81
N ASP A 64 -30.81 7.51 -7.20
CA ASP A 64 -30.56 8.39 -6.05
C ASP A 64 -29.82 7.73 -4.89
N LYS A 65 -30.17 6.47 -4.57
CA LYS A 65 -29.51 5.69 -3.52
C LYS A 65 -28.05 5.39 -3.87
N THR A 66 -27.78 4.99 -5.11
CA THR A 66 -26.43 4.72 -5.62
C THR A 66 -25.59 5.99 -5.64
N SER A 67 -26.16 7.10 -6.14
CA SER A 67 -25.50 8.41 -6.17
C SER A 67 -25.12 8.90 -4.78
N LYS A 68 -26.01 8.72 -3.79
CA LYS A 68 -25.70 9.00 -2.38
C LYS A 68 -24.55 8.10 -1.90
N ASN A 69 -24.62 6.80 -2.16
CA ASN A 69 -23.61 5.85 -1.71
C ASN A 69 -22.21 6.16 -2.28
N LEU A 70 -22.11 6.42 -3.59
CA LEU A 70 -20.83 6.76 -4.23
C LEU A 70 -20.22 8.03 -3.65
N PHE A 71 -21.04 9.06 -3.45
CA PHE A 71 -20.60 10.31 -2.83
C PHE A 71 -20.13 10.10 -1.38
N ASP A 72 -20.93 9.41 -0.57
CA ASP A 72 -20.59 9.14 0.83
C ASP A 72 -19.31 8.30 0.96
N GLN A 73 -19.11 7.32 0.06
CA GLN A 73 -17.89 6.50 0.04
C GLN A 73 -16.65 7.30 -0.33
N LEU A 74 -16.74 8.29 -1.24
CA LEU A 74 -15.61 9.20 -1.52
C LEU A 74 -15.25 10.07 -0.31
N GLN A 75 -16.25 10.52 0.46
CA GLN A 75 -15.97 11.28 1.69
C GLN A 75 -15.33 10.37 2.73
N ALA A 76 -15.92 9.19 2.98
CA ALA A 76 -15.41 8.24 3.96
C ALA A 76 -13.98 7.76 3.63
N SER A 77 -13.65 7.55 2.35
CA SER A 77 -12.32 7.07 1.95
C SER A 77 -11.19 8.07 2.19
N ARG A 78 -11.50 9.35 2.47
CA ARG A 78 -10.49 10.33 2.89
C ARG A 78 -10.23 10.27 4.40
N GLU A 79 -11.24 9.90 5.17
CA GLU A 79 -11.17 9.83 6.63
C GLU A 79 -10.66 8.48 7.15
N ILE A 80 -10.94 7.40 6.42
CA ILE A 80 -10.44 6.06 6.74
C ILE A 80 -8.92 6.06 6.57
N GLU A 81 -8.22 5.73 7.66
CA GLU A 81 -6.77 5.62 7.68
C GLU A 81 -6.26 4.63 6.62
N VAL A 82 -5.27 5.06 5.85
CA VAL A 82 -4.61 4.25 4.82
C VAL A 82 -3.12 4.49 4.85
N GLU A 83 -2.32 3.46 4.57
CA GLU A 83 -0.88 3.60 4.57
C GLU A 83 -0.39 4.49 3.42
N ASP A 84 0.55 5.38 3.70
CA ASP A 84 1.16 6.27 2.70
C ASP A 84 1.81 5.50 1.53
N TRP A 85 2.44 4.35 1.80
CA TRP A 85 2.99 3.47 0.76
C TRP A 85 1.91 2.87 -0.14
N ARG A 86 0.72 2.60 0.41
CA ARG A 86 -0.42 2.07 -0.32
C ARG A 86 -1.08 3.17 -1.15
N PHE A 87 -1.18 4.37 -0.60
CA PHE A 87 -1.60 5.57 -1.31
C PHE A 87 -0.69 5.84 -2.52
N LEU A 88 0.64 5.84 -2.35
CA LEU A 88 1.58 5.98 -3.46
C LEU A 88 1.45 4.86 -4.49
N SER A 89 1.35 3.61 -4.03
CA SER A 89 1.21 2.44 -4.92
C SER A 89 -0.06 2.51 -5.78
N ALA A 90 -1.11 3.19 -5.33
CA ALA A 90 -2.37 3.31 -6.06
C ALA A 90 -2.26 4.11 -7.36
N PHE A 91 -1.21 4.93 -7.53
CA PHE A 91 -0.95 5.66 -8.78
C PHE A 91 -0.33 4.79 -9.88
N GLY A 92 -0.01 3.53 -9.60
CA GLY A 92 0.35 2.55 -10.63
C GLY A 92 1.69 2.82 -11.34
N VAL A 93 2.66 3.40 -10.63
CA VAL A 93 4.00 3.68 -11.18
C VAL A 93 4.72 2.37 -11.51
N SER A 94 5.27 2.30 -12.72
CA SER A 94 6.01 1.13 -13.20
C SER A 94 7.17 0.78 -12.27
N ARG A 95 7.31 -0.51 -11.94
CA ARG A 95 8.32 -1.05 -11.00
C ARG A 95 8.23 -0.51 -9.55
N LEU A 96 7.20 0.27 -9.23
CA LEU A 96 6.95 0.81 -7.90
C LEU A 96 5.67 0.20 -7.30
N GLY A 97 5.71 -1.10 -6.99
CA GLY A 97 4.63 -1.75 -6.24
C GLY A 97 4.73 -1.45 -4.74
N GLY A 98 3.67 -1.77 -3.98
CA GLY A 98 3.56 -1.41 -2.55
C GLY A 98 4.78 -1.71 -1.67
N GLY A 99 5.44 -2.88 -1.83
CA GLY A 99 6.66 -3.18 -1.07
C GLY A 99 7.86 -2.30 -1.43
N ASN A 100 7.96 -1.82 -2.68
CA ASN A 100 8.98 -0.85 -3.08
C ASN A 100 8.58 0.56 -2.63
N CYS A 101 7.29 0.92 -2.65
CA CYS A 101 6.81 2.18 -2.06
C CYS A 101 7.21 2.26 -0.58
N GLU A 102 6.90 1.21 0.19
CA GLU A 102 7.20 1.14 1.62
C GLU A 102 8.69 1.29 1.88
N ARG A 103 9.54 0.55 1.15
CA ARG A 103 11.01 0.69 1.24
C ARG A 103 11.52 2.08 0.91
N LEU A 104 10.93 2.79 -0.07
CA LEU A 104 11.34 4.17 -0.35
C LEU A 104 10.95 5.11 0.80
N LEU A 105 9.77 4.88 1.39
CA LEU A 105 9.23 5.69 2.48
C LEU A 105 9.91 5.45 3.83
N GLU A 106 10.55 4.29 4.01
CA GLU A 106 11.48 4.04 5.11
C GLU A 106 12.70 5.01 5.10
N HIS A 107 12.97 5.70 3.99
CA HIS A 107 14.14 6.59 3.83
C HIS A 107 13.78 8.05 3.51
N TYR A 108 12.65 8.29 2.84
CA TYR A 108 12.25 9.62 2.37
C TYR A 108 10.76 9.85 2.65
N SER A 109 10.35 11.09 2.91
CA SER A 109 8.91 11.40 2.92
C SER A 109 8.29 11.19 1.55
N LEU A 110 6.98 10.98 1.56
CA LEU A 110 6.16 10.84 0.36
C LEU A 110 6.35 11.97 -0.66
N THR A 111 6.55 13.21 -0.19
CA THR A 111 6.77 14.37 -1.08
C THR A 111 8.19 14.44 -1.61
N GLU A 112 9.20 14.06 -0.81
CA GLU A 112 10.62 14.07 -1.22
C GLU A 112 10.90 13.09 -2.37
N LEU A 113 10.11 12.01 -2.50
CA LEU A 113 10.26 11.03 -3.58
C LEU A 113 10.19 11.66 -4.99
N PHE A 114 9.47 12.76 -5.15
CA PHE A 114 9.28 13.43 -6.45
C PHE A 114 10.45 14.32 -6.88
N ASP A 115 11.48 14.42 -6.05
CA ASP A 115 12.67 15.23 -6.29
C ASP A 115 13.97 14.37 -6.28
N LEU A 116 13.85 13.05 -6.10
CA LEU A 116 14.98 12.11 -6.11
C LEU A 116 15.54 11.88 -7.51
N SER A 117 16.87 11.72 -7.59
CA SER A 117 17.54 11.21 -8.78
C SER A 117 17.49 9.68 -8.84
N PRO A 118 17.65 9.06 -10.04
CA PRO A 118 17.81 7.61 -10.14
C PRO A 118 18.96 7.08 -9.28
N GLU A 119 20.04 7.84 -9.15
CA GLU A 119 21.20 7.50 -8.32
C GLU A 119 20.86 7.45 -6.84
N ASP A 120 19.97 8.32 -6.34
CA ASP A 120 19.54 8.31 -4.95
C ASP A 120 18.70 7.08 -4.61
N ILE A 121 17.85 6.65 -5.53
CA ILE A 121 17.06 5.42 -5.39
C ILE A 121 17.98 4.18 -5.51
N ALA A 122 18.92 4.17 -6.46
CA ALA A 122 19.81 3.03 -6.69
C ALA A 122 20.84 2.79 -5.56
N LYS A 123 21.05 3.76 -4.67
CA LYS A 123 21.84 3.57 -3.43
C LYS A 123 21.11 2.69 -2.41
N LEU A 124 19.79 2.60 -2.49
CA LEU A 124 19.00 1.77 -1.58
C LEU A 124 19.10 0.30 -1.99
N ASP A 125 19.22 -0.58 -0.99
CA ASP A 125 19.22 -2.01 -1.22
C ASP A 125 17.94 -2.43 -1.99
N GLY A 126 18.05 -3.41 -2.88
CA GLY A 126 16.91 -3.91 -3.65
C GLY A 126 16.49 -3.08 -4.87
N PHE A 127 17.13 -1.93 -5.13
CA PHE A 127 16.86 -1.10 -6.31
C PHE A 127 18.05 -1.12 -7.29
N ALA A 128 17.88 -1.80 -8.42
CA ALA A 128 18.83 -1.71 -9.52
C ALA A 128 18.63 -0.40 -10.31
N MET A 129 19.69 0.13 -10.92
CA MET A 129 19.67 1.40 -11.67
C MET A 129 18.53 1.48 -12.71
N LEU A 130 18.32 0.43 -13.52
CA LEU A 130 17.22 0.39 -14.50
C LEU A 130 15.83 0.47 -13.86
N SER A 131 15.68 -0.01 -12.62
CA SER A 131 14.43 0.12 -11.89
C SER A 131 14.28 1.53 -11.31
N ALA A 132 15.37 2.11 -10.81
CA ALA A 132 15.40 3.49 -10.33
C ALA A 132 15.03 4.51 -11.43
N GLU A 133 15.60 4.38 -12.63
CA GLU A 133 15.27 5.22 -13.79
C GLU A 133 13.78 5.18 -14.12
N ALA A 134 13.20 3.97 -14.20
CA ALA A 134 11.78 3.79 -14.50
C ALA A 134 10.86 4.33 -13.38
N ILE A 135 11.31 4.26 -12.13
CA ILE A 135 10.59 4.83 -10.98
C ILE A 135 10.56 6.36 -11.09
N VAL A 136 11.72 7.00 -11.32
CA VAL A 136 11.79 8.47 -11.46
C VAL A 136 10.98 8.97 -12.66
N GLU A 137 11.06 8.29 -13.81
CA GLU A 137 10.22 8.61 -14.97
C GLU A 137 8.72 8.52 -14.62
N GLY A 138 8.34 7.44 -13.93
CA GLY A 138 6.96 7.21 -13.53
C GLY A 138 6.46 8.23 -12.51
N LEU A 139 7.23 8.53 -11.46
CA LEU A 139 6.92 9.58 -10.47
C LEU A 139 6.77 10.95 -11.15
N THR A 140 7.66 11.28 -12.08
CA THR A 140 7.55 12.51 -12.87
C THR A 140 6.25 12.55 -13.67
N SER A 141 5.88 11.43 -14.30
CA SER A 141 4.66 11.36 -15.12
C SER A 141 3.35 11.52 -14.35
N ILE A 142 3.34 11.15 -13.06
CA ILE A 142 2.15 11.28 -12.20
C ILE A 142 2.17 12.53 -11.31
N LYS A 143 3.26 13.32 -11.29
CA LYS A 143 3.51 14.39 -10.30
C LYS A 143 2.31 15.33 -10.12
N ASP A 144 1.77 15.86 -11.21
CA ASP A 144 0.64 16.80 -11.17
C ASP A 144 -0.64 16.16 -10.63
N GLU A 145 -0.96 14.94 -11.07
CA GLU A 145 -2.15 14.21 -10.60
C GLU A 145 -2.00 13.83 -9.13
N PHE A 146 -0.81 13.35 -8.75
CA PHE A 146 -0.47 12.98 -7.40
C PHE A 146 -0.71 14.13 -6.44
N PHE A 147 -0.14 15.32 -6.72
CA PHE A 147 -0.28 16.45 -5.81
C PHE A 147 -1.71 17.01 -5.74
N LYS A 148 -2.51 16.91 -6.81
CA LYS A 148 -3.95 17.24 -6.77
C LYS A 148 -4.73 16.32 -5.84
N VAL A 149 -4.44 15.03 -5.86
CA VAL A 149 -5.10 14.04 -4.99
C VAL A 149 -4.54 14.10 -3.57
N TYR A 150 -3.24 14.32 -3.39
CA TYR A 150 -2.60 14.51 -2.09
C TYR A 150 -3.17 15.73 -1.36
N ALA A 151 -3.47 16.82 -2.08
CA ALA A 151 -4.13 18.01 -1.53
C ALA A 151 -5.58 17.76 -1.04
N LEU A 152 -6.15 16.57 -1.27
CA LEU A 152 -7.42 16.16 -0.69
C LEU A 152 -7.29 15.69 0.76
N ASP A 153 -6.08 15.69 1.34
CA ASP A 153 -5.83 15.47 2.77
C ASP A 153 -6.40 14.14 3.26
N PHE A 154 -5.95 13.04 2.64
CA PHE A 154 -6.28 11.70 3.11
C PHE A 154 -5.65 11.47 4.50
N ASN A 155 -6.35 10.74 5.35
CA ASN A 155 -5.82 10.26 6.63
C ASN A 155 -4.73 9.20 6.37
N LEU A 156 -3.48 9.63 6.22
CA LEU A 156 -2.36 8.76 5.90
C LEU A 156 -1.64 8.30 7.18
N SER A 157 -1.53 6.98 7.38
CA SER A 157 -0.58 6.39 8.31
C SER A 157 0.81 6.46 7.68
N ILE A 158 1.70 7.24 8.30
CA ILE A 158 3.06 7.48 7.80
C ILE A 158 3.94 6.25 8.06
N THR A 159 4.70 5.84 7.04
CA THR A 159 5.72 4.80 7.19
C THR A 159 6.83 5.32 8.11
N PRO A 160 7.17 4.60 9.21
CA PRO A 160 8.27 4.98 10.08
C PRO A 160 9.59 5.02 9.30
N ARG A 161 10.41 6.05 9.53
CA ARG A 161 11.71 6.14 8.86
C ARG A 161 12.73 5.26 9.57
N THR A 162 13.73 4.80 8.82
CA THR A 162 14.84 4.01 9.37
C THR A 162 15.62 4.82 10.42
N SER A 163 15.66 6.14 10.28
CA SER A 163 16.24 7.04 11.30
C SER A 163 15.50 7.00 12.64
N ASP A 164 14.24 6.57 12.64
CA ASP A 164 13.37 6.55 13.81
C ASP A 164 13.48 5.19 14.55
N GLU A 165 14.12 4.17 13.94
CA GLU A 165 14.32 2.84 14.54
C GLU A 165 15.14 2.91 15.85
N ASP A 166 16.04 3.89 16.01
CA ASP A 166 16.84 4.08 17.22
C ASP A 166 16.02 4.63 18.41
N GLU A 167 14.82 5.17 18.19
CA GLU A 167 13.95 5.73 19.24
C GLU A 167 12.86 4.76 19.72
N LEU A 168 12.61 3.67 18.99
CA LEU A 168 11.60 2.68 19.34
C LEU A 168 12.12 1.67 20.38
N SER A 169 11.81 1.91 21.65
CA SER A 169 12.02 0.92 22.72
C SER A 169 10.89 -0.12 22.68
N SER A 170 11.05 -1.16 21.85
CA SER A 170 10.13 -2.29 21.74
C SER A 170 10.90 -3.61 21.84
N PRO A 171 10.35 -4.65 22.51
CA PRO A 171 10.99 -5.97 22.61
C PRO A 171 11.28 -6.65 21.27
N ILE A 172 10.59 -6.20 20.21
CA ILE A 172 10.72 -6.73 18.85
C ILE A 172 11.38 -5.75 17.87
N ALA A 173 11.89 -4.61 18.33
CA ALA A 173 12.60 -3.66 17.49
C ALA A 173 13.79 -4.33 16.77
N GLY A 174 13.88 -4.17 15.45
CA GLY A 174 14.90 -4.79 14.60
C GLY A 174 14.73 -6.30 14.36
N ALA A 175 13.78 -6.97 15.01
CA ALA A 175 13.55 -8.40 14.83
C ALA A 175 12.91 -8.68 13.46
N VAL A 176 13.32 -9.78 12.81
CA VAL A 176 12.70 -10.22 11.55
C VAL A 176 11.63 -11.27 11.86
N ILE A 177 10.36 -10.94 11.63
CA ILE A 177 9.20 -11.77 11.99
C ILE A 177 8.52 -12.32 10.74
N VAL A 178 8.22 -13.61 10.73
CA VAL A 178 7.42 -14.25 9.66
C VAL A 178 6.13 -14.77 10.27
N PHE A 179 4.98 -14.39 9.71
CA PHE A 179 3.68 -14.92 10.11
C PHE A 179 3.26 -16.07 9.19
N THR A 180 2.81 -17.18 9.76
CA THR A 180 2.37 -18.33 8.96
C THR A 180 1.19 -19.07 9.60
N GLY A 181 0.33 -19.68 8.78
CA GLY A 181 -0.91 -20.29 9.26
C GLY A 181 -2.10 -19.36 9.21
N THR A 182 -3.27 -19.86 9.59
CA THR A 182 -4.48 -19.05 9.75
C THR A 182 -4.41 -18.36 11.09
N MET A 183 -4.35 -17.03 11.09
CA MET A 183 -4.38 -16.24 12.32
C MET A 183 -5.80 -16.25 12.89
N VAL A 184 -5.93 -16.44 14.20
CA VAL A 184 -7.20 -16.55 14.93
C VAL A 184 -7.47 -15.32 15.78
N GLN A 185 -6.42 -14.67 16.30
CA GLN A 185 -6.54 -13.51 17.18
C GLN A 185 -6.64 -12.17 16.44
N GLY A 186 -6.43 -12.18 15.12
CA GLY A 186 -6.53 -11.02 14.24
C GLY A 186 -6.32 -11.42 12.78
N SER A 187 -6.47 -10.49 11.85
CA SER A 187 -6.05 -10.77 10.47
C SER A 187 -4.52 -10.80 10.40
N ARG A 188 -3.96 -11.65 9.55
CA ARG A 188 -2.50 -11.68 9.33
C ARG A 188 -1.97 -10.30 8.96
N SER A 189 -2.72 -9.55 8.15
CA SER A 189 -2.33 -8.20 7.74
C SER A 189 -2.25 -7.25 8.93
N ASP A 190 -3.18 -7.32 9.88
CA ASP A 190 -3.19 -6.43 11.04
C ASP A 190 -2.03 -6.73 11.98
N MET A 191 -1.72 -8.02 12.19
CA MET A 191 -0.57 -8.44 13.00
C MET A 191 0.75 -8.02 12.34
N GLU A 192 0.86 -8.13 11.01
CA GLU A 192 2.04 -7.65 10.28
C GLU A 192 2.21 -6.12 10.42
N LYS A 193 1.12 -5.35 10.36
CA LYS A 193 1.16 -3.90 10.61
C LYS A 193 1.59 -3.57 12.03
N GLN A 194 1.03 -4.25 13.03
CA GLN A 194 1.37 -4.05 14.44
C GLN A 194 2.85 -4.37 14.72
N ALA A 195 3.38 -5.45 14.14
CA ALA A 195 4.80 -5.78 14.24
C ALA A 195 5.67 -4.66 13.67
N LYS A 196 5.31 -4.13 12.50
CA LYS A 196 6.05 -3.04 11.84
C LYS A 196 6.01 -1.75 12.63
N SER A 197 4.85 -1.37 13.18
CA SER A 197 4.74 -0.16 14.02
C SER A 197 5.58 -0.24 15.30
N LEU A 198 5.94 -1.46 15.73
CA LEU A 198 6.82 -1.73 16.87
C LEU A 198 8.29 -1.93 16.45
N GLY A 199 8.66 -1.55 15.22
CA GLY A 199 10.03 -1.59 14.72
C GLY A 199 10.52 -2.95 14.22
N ALA A 200 9.63 -3.94 14.06
CA ALA A 200 10.01 -5.25 13.52
C ALA A 200 9.92 -5.30 11.99
N LYS A 201 10.80 -6.09 11.36
CA LYS A 201 10.82 -6.32 9.91
C LYS A 201 10.03 -7.57 9.56
N VAL A 202 8.95 -7.43 8.78
CA VAL A 202 8.10 -8.57 8.40
C VAL A 202 8.61 -9.26 7.15
N GLY A 203 8.92 -10.56 7.26
CA GLY A 203 9.36 -11.42 6.16
C GLY A 203 8.25 -12.30 5.59
N LYS A 204 8.33 -12.62 4.29
CA LYS A 204 7.39 -13.56 3.63
C LYS A 204 7.79 -15.03 3.75
N SER A 205 9.05 -15.30 4.05
CA SER A 205 9.61 -16.64 4.14
C SER A 205 10.65 -16.72 5.26
N VAL A 206 10.83 -17.93 5.81
CA VAL A 206 11.81 -18.17 6.87
C VAL A 206 13.21 -18.29 6.26
N THR A 207 14.06 -17.33 6.59
CA THR A 207 15.46 -17.25 6.15
C THR A 207 16.39 -17.35 7.35
N GLY A 208 17.70 -17.44 7.12
CA GLY A 208 18.69 -17.39 8.22
C GLY A 208 18.74 -16.05 8.97
N LYS A 209 18.07 -15.01 8.45
CA LYS A 209 17.93 -13.71 9.12
C LYS A 209 16.66 -13.61 9.98
N THR A 210 15.78 -14.61 9.92
CA THR A 210 14.50 -14.58 10.65
C THR A 210 14.73 -14.78 12.15
N THR A 211 14.21 -13.87 12.97
CA THR A 211 14.28 -13.94 14.44
C THR A 211 13.13 -14.76 15.01
N TYR A 212 11.90 -14.47 14.56
CA TYR A 212 10.67 -15.09 15.05
C TYR A 212 9.82 -15.68 13.91
N LEU A 213 9.26 -16.86 14.13
CA LEU A 213 8.17 -17.42 13.32
C LEU A 213 6.91 -17.44 14.19
N VAL A 214 5.93 -16.59 13.87
CA VAL A 214 4.62 -16.61 14.54
C VAL A 214 3.70 -17.59 13.79
N ALA A 215 3.37 -18.69 14.47
CA ALA A 215 2.59 -19.79 13.93
C ALA A 215 1.14 -19.74 14.43
N GLY A 216 0.20 -19.50 13.51
CA GLY A 216 -1.23 -19.63 13.76
C GLY A 216 -1.75 -21.05 13.54
N ALA A 217 -3.06 -21.19 13.37
CA ALA A 217 -3.69 -22.48 13.14
C ALA A 217 -3.33 -23.09 11.77
N ARG A 218 -3.35 -24.44 11.68
CA ARG A 218 -3.13 -25.21 10.44
C ARG A 218 -1.78 -24.96 9.75
N VAL A 219 -0.71 -24.75 10.52
CA VAL A 219 0.66 -24.69 9.98
C VAL A 219 1.19 -26.11 9.83
N GLY A 220 1.72 -26.43 8.65
CA GLY A 220 2.37 -27.73 8.41
C GLY A 220 3.68 -27.87 9.19
N GLU A 221 3.92 -29.04 9.78
CA GLU A 221 5.10 -29.36 10.59
C GLU A 221 6.42 -29.06 9.87
N THR A 222 6.48 -29.24 8.55
CA THR A 222 7.67 -28.97 7.73
C THR A 222 8.16 -27.53 7.84
N LYS A 223 7.25 -26.55 7.98
CA LYS A 223 7.61 -25.13 8.06
C LYS A 223 8.05 -24.73 9.47
N ILE A 224 7.49 -25.38 10.50
CA ILE A 224 7.90 -25.22 11.90
C ILE A 224 9.29 -25.84 12.11
N ASN A 225 9.50 -27.07 11.62
CA ASN A 225 10.78 -27.77 11.75
C ASN A 225 11.87 -27.04 10.97
N GLY A 226 11.61 -26.63 9.73
CA GLY A 226 12.58 -25.86 8.93
C GLY A 226 12.93 -24.48 9.52
N ALA A 227 12.11 -23.94 10.43
CA ALA A 227 12.44 -22.74 11.19
C ALA A 227 13.32 -23.07 12.40
N LYS A 228 12.98 -24.12 13.16
CA LYS A 228 13.80 -24.62 14.28
C LYS A 228 15.22 -25.01 13.80
N ASP A 229 15.32 -25.67 12.65
CA ASP A 229 16.60 -26.07 12.04
C ASP A 229 17.51 -24.88 11.69
N LYS A 230 16.91 -23.70 11.48
CA LYS A 230 17.61 -22.45 11.20
C LYS A 230 17.84 -21.59 12.46
N GLY A 231 17.54 -22.12 13.65
CA GLY A 231 17.67 -21.40 14.92
C GLY A 231 16.62 -20.32 15.17
N VAL A 232 15.52 -20.32 14.41
CA VAL A 232 14.44 -19.32 14.52
C VAL A 232 13.54 -19.67 15.70
N LYS A 233 13.24 -18.71 16.57
CA LYS A 233 12.31 -18.93 17.69
C LYS A 233 10.88 -18.98 17.15
N VAL A 234 10.20 -20.10 17.39
CA VAL A 234 8.79 -20.28 16.99
C VAL A 234 7.90 -19.83 18.14
N LEU A 235 6.97 -18.91 17.87
CA LEU A 235 6.00 -18.39 18.82
C LEU A 235 4.59 -18.74 18.33
N SER A 236 3.68 -19.03 19.25
CA SER A 236 2.23 -19.01 19.00
C SER A 236 1.71 -17.57 18.90
N GLU A 237 0.49 -17.40 18.39
CA GLU A 237 -0.16 -16.07 18.36
C GLU A 237 -0.27 -15.45 19.75
N ALA A 238 -0.56 -16.24 20.79
CA ALA A 238 -0.68 -15.75 22.16
C ALA A 238 0.67 -15.28 22.71
N GLU A 239 1.74 -16.07 22.53
CA GLU A 239 3.09 -15.69 22.96
C GLU A 239 3.61 -14.45 22.23
N TYR A 240 3.25 -14.26 20.96
CA TYR A 240 3.58 -13.04 20.23
C TYR A 240 2.86 -11.81 20.82
N LEU A 241 1.56 -11.94 21.15
CA LEU A 241 0.79 -10.84 21.73
C LEU A 241 1.26 -10.45 23.14
N GLU A 242 1.72 -11.42 23.93
CA GLU A 242 2.34 -11.15 25.24
C GLU A 242 3.68 -10.43 25.06
N LEU A 243 4.53 -10.90 24.13
CA LEU A 243 5.86 -10.31 23.88
C LEU A 243 5.80 -8.83 23.48
N ILE A 244 4.75 -8.39 22.79
CA ILE A 244 4.61 -7.00 22.33
C ILE A 244 3.90 -6.09 23.35
N GLN A 245 3.43 -6.64 24.47
CA GLN A 245 2.80 -5.89 25.56
C GLN A 245 3.76 -5.59 26.73
N GLU A 246 4.95 -6.20 26.73
CA GLU A 246 6.05 -5.91 27.67
C GLU A 246 6.81 -4.64 27.29
#